data_AF-A0AB37I3N0-F1
#
_entry.id   AF-A0AB37I3N0-F1
#
_cell.length_a   1.000
_cell.length_b   1.000
_cell.length_c   1.000
_cell.angle_alpha   90.00
_cell.angle_beta   90.00
_cell.angle_gamma   90.00
#
_symmetry.space_group_name_H-M   'P 1'
#
loop_
_entity.id
_entity.type
_entity.pdbx_description
1 polymer ?
#
loop_
_entity_poly.entity_id
_entity_poly.type
_entity_poly.pdbx_seq_one_letter_code
_entity_poly.pdbx_strand_id
1 'polypeptide(L)'
;MEDENSVETAAEVRTQAALVAHAAKLCGDCPLRAQCLTNAVVFHDVAGFVAGTTEPQRREIRARLGVTVEPEDLDSFAGVSSGRNFDHAEIHRLRQANPTQPLSAIAARVGCSVSTVKRHLRRAENQGGVVKSISQKNKPGKREVMKAAAEVLSPASSVA
;
A
#
# COMPACT_ATOMS: atom_id res chain seq x y z
N MET A 1 -28.56 -3.97 -0.83
CA MET A 1 -27.16 -4.29 -0.51
C MET A 1 -27.20 -4.72 0.93
N GLU A 2 -27.44 -6.00 1.15
CA GLU A 2 -27.77 -6.57 2.45
C GLU A 2 -26.59 -7.39 2.97
N ASP A 3 -26.44 -7.36 4.30
CA ASP A 3 -25.53 -8.10 5.19
C ASP A 3 -24.08 -7.64 5.37
N GLU A 4 -23.91 -6.49 6.04
CA GLU A 4 -22.63 -5.98 6.55
C GLU A 4 -22.44 -6.22 8.07
N ASN A 5 -22.94 -7.33 8.63
CA ASN A 5 -22.55 -7.78 9.97
C ASN A 5 -22.84 -9.28 10.23
N SER A 6 -22.22 -10.17 9.46
CA SER A 6 -22.20 -11.59 9.80
C SER A 6 -21.40 -11.78 11.09
N VAL A 7 -22.08 -12.16 12.18
CA VAL A 7 -21.43 -12.47 13.46
C VAL A 7 -20.67 -13.78 13.28
N GLU A 8 -19.33 -13.71 13.29
CA GLU A 8 -18.47 -14.90 13.22
C GLU A 8 -18.86 -15.88 14.33
N THR A 9 -19.17 -17.10 13.93
CA THR A 9 -19.54 -18.16 14.85
C THR A 9 -18.31 -18.67 15.59
N ALA A 10 -18.48 -19.16 16.82
CA ALA A 10 -17.38 -19.79 17.57
C ALA A 10 -16.77 -21.02 16.86
N ALA A 11 -17.47 -21.61 15.89
CA ALA A 11 -16.92 -22.65 15.03
C ALA A 11 -15.94 -22.07 14.01
N GLU A 12 -16.30 -20.98 13.34
CA GLU A 12 -15.46 -20.28 12.35
C GLU A 12 -14.18 -19.71 12.97
N VAL A 13 -14.27 -19.12 14.18
CA VAL A 13 -13.08 -18.64 14.90
C VAL A 13 -12.09 -19.77 15.17
N ARG A 14 -12.59 -20.96 15.57
CA ARG A 14 -11.75 -22.13 15.84
C ARG A 14 -11.10 -22.68 14.58
N THR A 15 -11.85 -22.76 13.48
CA THR A 15 -11.30 -23.22 12.20
C THR A 15 -10.26 -22.24 11.67
N GLN A 16 -10.51 -20.93 11.76
CA GLN A 16 -9.54 -19.91 11.38
C GLN A 16 -8.28 -19.98 12.23
N ALA A 17 -8.39 -20.14 13.55
CA ALA A 17 -7.23 -20.30 14.44
C ALA A 17 -6.40 -21.55 14.07
N ALA A 18 -7.06 -22.66 13.72
CA ALA A 18 -6.38 -23.87 13.27
C ALA A 18 -5.65 -23.66 11.93
N LEU A 19 -6.26 -22.95 10.99
CA LEU A 19 -5.64 -22.60 9.70
C LEU A 19 -4.42 -21.69 9.90
N VAL A 20 -4.52 -20.69 10.77
CA VAL A 20 -3.41 -19.79 11.12
C VAL A 20 -2.27 -20.57 11.77
N ALA A 21 -2.56 -21.47 12.71
CA ALA A 21 -1.53 -22.30 13.35
C ALA A 21 -0.82 -23.20 12.34
N HIS A 22 -1.57 -23.80 11.41
CA HIS A 22 -1.00 -24.61 10.33
C HIS A 22 -0.10 -23.78 9.40
N ALA A 23 -0.57 -22.61 8.98
CA ALA A 23 0.20 -21.69 8.13
C ALA A 23 1.45 -21.15 8.84
N ALA A 24 1.37 -20.88 10.14
CA ALA A 24 2.51 -20.44 10.95
C ALA A 24 3.62 -21.49 10.98
N LYS A 25 3.26 -22.79 11.10
CA LYS A 25 4.22 -23.89 11.02
C LYS A 25 4.93 -23.92 9.67
N LEU A 26 4.18 -23.85 8.56
CA LEU A 26 4.76 -23.82 7.21
C LEU A 26 5.68 -22.61 6.99
N CYS A 27 5.30 -21.44 7.51
CA CYS A 27 6.14 -20.26 7.43
C CYS A 27 7.40 -20.39 8.29
N GLY A 28 7.31 -21.08 9.43
CA GLY A 28 8.43 -21.33 10.34
C GLY A 28 9.61 -22.04 9.67
N ASP A 29 9.31 -23.05 8.85
CA ASP A 29 10.30 -23.88 8.15
C ASP A 29 10.75 -23.29 6.80
N CYS A 30 10.13 -22.19 6.35
CA CYS A 30 10.37 -21.62 5.03
C CYS A 30 11.70 -20.84 4.97
N PRO A 31 12.66 -21.20 4.10
CA PRO A 31 13.96 -20.51 3.99
C PRO A 31 13.83 -19.07 3.46
N LEU A 32 12.73 -18.76 2.77
CA LEU A 32 12.46 -17.44 2.20
C LEU A 32 11.64 -16.53 3.12
N ARG A 33 11.29 -16.97 4.34
CA ARG A 33 10.40 -16.24 5.25
C ARG A 33 10.78 -14.77 5.43
N ALA A 34 12.06 -14.49 5.65
CA ALA A 34 12.53 -13.12 5.87
C ALA A 34 12.40 -12.23 4.61
N GLN A 35 12.61 -12.79 3.41
CA GLN A 35 12.40 -12.05 2.17
C GLN A 35 10.91 -11.83 1.91
N CYS A 36 10.11 -12.88 2.12
CA CYS A 36 8.66 -12.83 1.98
C CYS A 36 8.05 -11.75 2.89
N LEU A 37 8.49 -11.67 4.15
CA LEU A 37 8.04 -10.64 5.08
C LEU A 37 8.47 -9.23 4.65
N THR A 38 9.71 -9.08 4.21
CA THR A 38 10.20 -7.79 3.69
C THR A 38 9.33 -7.32 2.53
N ASN A 39 9.00 -8.21 1.60
CA ASN A 39 8.16 -7.85 0.46
C ASN A 39 6.73 -7.47 0.87
N ALA A 40 6.13 -8.23 1.77
CA ALA A 40 4.77 -7.98 2.27
C ALA A 40 4.67 -6.74 3.18
N VAL A 41 5.78 -6.25 3.75
CA VAL A 41 5.78 -5.05 4.59
C VAL A 41 6.11 -3.80 3.77
N VAL A 42 7.07 -3.92 2.84
CA VAL A 42 7.70 -2.77 2.18
C VAL A 42 7.14 -2.49 0.79
N PHE A 43 6.64 -3.50 0.08
CA PHE A 43 6.28 -3.39 -1.34
C PHE A 43 4.82 -3.68 -1.63
N HIS A 44 4.19 -4.64 -0.93
CA HIS A 44 2.84 -5.11 -1.28
C HIS A 44 1.94 -5.21 -0.06
N ASP A 45 0.69 -4.75 -0.17
CA ASP A 45 -0.32 -5.01 0.85
C ASP A 45 -1.05 -6.33 0.57
N VAL A 46 -0.43 -7.42 0.99
CA VAL A 46 -0.97 -8.77 0.82
C VAL A 46 -2.08 -9.00 1.83
N ALA A 47 -3.21 -9.57 1.41
CA ALA A 47 -4.30 -9.99 2.31
C ALA A 47 -3.99 -11.33 3.02
N GLY A 48 -4.59 -11.55 4.19
CA GLY A 48 -4.51 -12.76 4.98
C GLY A 48 -3.16 -12.99 5.68
N PHE A 49 -2.71 -14.26 5.68
CA PHE A 49 -1.53 -14.71 6.41
C PHE A 49 -0.34 -14.90 5.47
N VAL A 50 0.77 -14.20 5.74
CA VAL A 50 2.00 -14.31 4.94
C VAL A 50 3.24 -14.17 5.82
N ALA A 51 4.28 -14.94 5.50
CA ALA A 51 5.57 -14.93 6.17
C ALA A 51 5.53 -15.11 7.70
N GLY A 52 4.51 -15.80 8.22
CA GLY A 52 4.31 -16.02 9.64
C GLY A 52 3.59 -14.87 10.36
N THR A 53 2.93 -13.97 9.63
CA THR A 53 2.26 -12.78 10.17
C THR A 53 0.83 -12.63 9.64
N THR A 54 -0.05 -12.08 10.47
CA THR A 54 -1.40 -11.64 10.09
C THR A 54 -1.40 -10.21 9.54
N GLU A 55 -2.49 -9.80 8.89
CA GLU A 55 -2.67 -8.42 8.42
C GLU A 55 -2.52 -7.35 9.54
N PRO A 56 -3.18 -7.46 10.71
CA PRO A 56 -2.96 -6.52 11.81
C PRO A 56 -1.51 -6.43 12.25
N GLN A 57 -0.81 -7.57 12.34
CA GLN A 57 0.61 -7.60 12.70
C GLN A 57 1.48 -6.87 11.67
N ARG A 58 1.21 -7.05 10.36
CA ARG A 58 1.92 -6.31 9.31
C ARG A 58 1.62 -4.81 9.35
N ARG A 59 0.38 -4.41 9.63
CA ARG A 59 0.03 -2.99 9.81
C ARG A 59 0.81 -2.36 10.97
N GLU A 60 0.93 -3.07 12.08
CA GLU A 60 1.74 -2.63 13.22
C GLU A 60 3.24 -2.54 12.87
N ILE A 61 3.80 -3.54 12.18
CA ILE A 61 5.19 -3.50 11.72
C ILE A 61 5.44 -2.29 10.81
N ARG A 62 4.54 -2.03 9.86
CA ARG A 62 4.60 -0.87 8.97
C ARG A 62 4.54 0.45 9.74
N ALA A 63 3.66 0.56 10.74
CA ALA A 63 3.55 1.73 11.58
C ALA A 63 4.86 2.02 12.34
N ARG A 64 5.48 0.99 12.95
CA ARG A 64 6.78 1.14 13.63
C ARG A 64 7.92 1.53 12.71
N LEU A 65 7.90 1.06 11.47
CA LEU A 65 8.92 1.39 10.46
C LEU A 65 8.64 2.68 9.69
N GLY A 66 7.48 3.33 9.92
CA GLY A 66 7.05 4.50 9.17
C GLY A 66 6.88 4.24 7.68
N VAL A 67 6.49 3.01 7.31
CA VAL A 67 6.23 2.59 5.93
C VAL A 67 4.73 2.68 5.66
N THR A 68 4.39 3.33 4.55
CA THR A 68 3.03 3.30 3.99
C THR A 68 3.08 2.51 2.69
N VAL A 69 2.22 1.51 2.57
CA VAL A 69 2.00 0.75 1.34
C VAL A 69 0.56 0.98 0.95
N GLU A 70 0.35 1.49 -0.26
CA GLU A 70 -0.99 1.65 -0.80
C GLU A 70 -1.60 0.27 -1.07
N PRO A 71 -2.90 0.08 -0.76
CA PRO A 71 -3.60 -1.14 -1.13
C PRO A 71 -3.58 -1.32 -2.65
N GLU A 72 -3.59 -2.57 -3.11
CA GLU A 72 -3.61 -2.87 -4.53
C GLU A 72 -4.94 -2.40 -5.14
N ASP A 73 -4.86 -1.58 -6.19
CA ASP A 73 -6.04 -1.09 -6.93
C ASP A 73 -6.57 -2.20 -7.85
N LEU A 74 -7.27 -3.15 -7.25
CA LEU A 74 -7.92 -4.25 -7.96
C LEU A 74 -9.05 -3.76 -8.87
N ASP A 75 -9.62 -2.58 -8.58
CA ASP A 75 -10.65 -1.94 -9.41
C ASP A 75 -10.06 -1.55 -10.77
N SER A 76 -8.85 -0.97 -10.80
CA SER A 76 -8.12 -0.71 -12.04
C SER A 76 -7.85 -2.00 -12.84
N PHE A 77 -7.53 -3.11 -12.18
CA PHE A 77 -7.34 -4.40 -12.86
C PHE A 77 -8.65 -4.97 -13.43
N ALA A 78 -9.75 -4.83 -12.70
CA ALA A 78 -11.08 -5.24 -13.13
C ALA A 78 -11.70 -4.33 -14.20
N GLY A 79 -10.99 -3.29 -14.65
CA GLY A 79 -11.50 -2.29 -15.60
C GLY A 79 -12.54 -1.35 -15.00
N VAL A 80 -12.75 -1.41 -13.68
CA VAL A 80 -13.68 -0.55 -12.94
C VAL A 80 -12.94 0.74 -12.63
N SER A 81 -13.11 1.74 -13.48
CA SER A 81 -12.62 3.08 -13.21
C SER A 81 -13.54 3.76 -12.19
N SER A 82 -13.35 3.50 -10.89
CA SER A 82 -13.97 4.25 -9.79
C SER A 82 -13.42 5.68 -9.77
N GLY A 83 -13.81 6.51 -10.74
CA GLY A 83 -13.65 7.97 -10.68
C GLY A 83 -12.22 8.53 -10.63
N ARG A 84 -11.34 8.11 -11.56
CA ARG A 84 -10.18 8.89 -12.06
C ARG A 84 -9.33 9.62 -10.98
N ASN A 85 -8.50 8.87 -10.26
CA ASN A 85 -7.33 9.46 -9.58
C ASN A 85 -6.26 9.79 -10.64
N PHE A 86 -6.25 11.03 -11.11
CA PHE A 86 -5.18 11.50 -12.01
C PHE A 86 -3.94 11.82 -11.19
N ASP A 87 -2.83 11.14 -11.47
CA ASP A 87 -1.56 11.46 -10.83
C ASP A 87 -1.17 12.92 -11.13
N HIS A 88 -1.25 13.76 -10.08
CA HIS A 88 -0.93 15.18 -10.16
C HIS A 88 0.54 15.41 -10.52
N ALA A 89 1.42 14.50 -10.11
CA ALA A 89 2.83 14.57 -10.44
C ALA A 89 3.05 14.29 -11.93
N GLU A 90 2.26 13.40 -12.54
CA GLU A 90 2.38 13.04 -13.95
C GLU A 90 2.00 14.20 -14.88
N ILE A 91 0.91 14.93 -14.58
CA ILE A 91 0.53 16.15 -15.33
C ILE A 91 1.68 17.16 -15.34
N HIS A 92 2.35 17.33 -14.20
CA HIS A 92 3.46 18.27 -14.06
C HIS A 92 4.72 17.81 -14.81
N ARG A 93 5.09 16.52 -14.69
CA ARG A 93 6.21 15.93 -15.45
C ARG A 93 6.01 16.07 -16.94
N LEU A 94 4.81 15.75 -17.44
CA LEU A 94 4.47 15.89 -18.86
C LEU A 94 4.60 17.34 -19.34
N ARG A 95 4.19 18.31 -18.51
CA ARG A 95 4.33 19.74 -18.81
C ARG A 95 5.79 20.20 -18.81
N GLN A 96 6.60 19.74 -17.87
CA GLN A 96 8.04 20.04 -17.80
C GLN A 96 8.81 19.45 -18.97
N ALA A 97 8.51 18.20 -19.34
CA ALA A 97 9.15 17.52 -20.47
C ALA A 97 8.73 18.11 -21.83
N ASN A 98 7.53 18.70 -21.93
CA ASN A 98 7.00 19.26 -23.18
C ASN A 98 6.36 20.65 -22.97
N PRO A 99 7.14 21.71 -22.69
CA PRO A 99 6.59 23.03 -22.34
C PRO A 99 5.80 23.71 -23.48
N THR A 100 6.16 23.40 -24.72
CA THR A 100 5.56 23.99 -25.93
C THR A 100 4.35 23.20 -26.44
N GLN A 101 4.12 21.99 -25.94
CA GLN A 101 3.01 21.15 -26.37
C GLN A 101 1.68 21.72 -25.86
N PRO A 102 0.60 21.70 -26.66
CA PRO A 102 -0.71 22.15 -26.22
C PRO A 102 -1.22 21.30 -25.05
N LEU A 103 -1.89 21.94 -24.09
CA LEU A 103 -2.45 21.27 -22.90
C LEU A 103 -3.49 20.21 -23.25
N SER A 104 -4.12 20.31 -24.43
CA SER A 104 -5.03 19.28 -24.96
C SER A 104 -4.32 17.93 -25.19
N ALA A 105 -3.05 17.94 -25.56
CA ALA A 105 -2.29 16.71 -25.75
C ALA A 105 -1.96 16.03 -24.41
N ILE A 106 -1.67 16.82 -23.36
CA ILE A 106 -1.50 16.32 -21.99
C ILE A 106 -2.82 15.75 -21.48
N ALA A 107 -3.93 16.48 -21.70
CA ALA A 107 -5.27 16.06 -21.31
C ALA A 107 -5.66 14.72 -21.96
N ALA A 108 -5.40 14.57 -23.27
CA ALA A 108 -5.64 13.32 -24.00
C ALA A 108 -4.79 12.16 -23.47
N ARG A 109 -3.50 12.39 -23.17
CA ARG A 109 -2.58 11.36 -22.65
C ARG A 109 -2.94 10.90 -21.24
N VAL A 110 -3.38 11.84 -20.39
CA VAL A 110 -3.77 11.58 -19.00
C VAL A 110 -5.23 11.10 -18.88
N GLY A 111 -6.04 11.27 -19.93
CA GLY A 111 -7.46 10.91 -19.92
C GLY A 111 -8.35 11.89 -19.15
N CYS A 112 -7.93 13.15 -19.02
CA CYS A 112 -8.65 14.20 -18.31
C CYS A 112 -9.08 15.36 -19.25
N SER A 113 -9.84 16.32 -18.72
CA SER A 113 -10.18 17.54 -19.47
C SER A 113 -9.05 18.58 -19.35
N VAL A 114 -8.99 19.50 -20.32
CA VAL A 114 -8.02 20.61 -20.29
C VAL A 114 -8.23 21.52 -19.07
N SER A 115 -9.48 21.66 -18.59
CA SER A 115 -9.79 22.40 -17.37
C SER A 115 -9.18 21.74 -16.13
N THR A 116 -9.18 20.41 -16.05
CA THR A 116 -8.50 19.65 -14.99
C THR A 116 -7.00 19.90 -15.04
N VAL A 117 -6.36 19.78 -16.21
CA VAL A 117 -4.92 20.09 -16.38
C VAL A 117 -4.58 21.50 -15.89
N LYS A 118 -5.33 22.52 -16.33
CA LYS A 118 -5.12 23.91 -15.91
C LYS A 118 -5.27 24.09 -14.39
N ARG A 119 -6.27 23.45 -13.78
CA ARG A 119 -6.50 23.49 -12.33
C ARG A 119 -5.31 22.90 -11.57
N HIS A 120 -4.74 21.80 -12.04
CA HIS A 120 -3.59 21.17 -11.41
C HIS A 120 -2.31 21.99 -11.55
N LEU A 121 -2.04 22.55 -12.75
CA LEU A 121 -0.88 23.42 -12.96
C LEU A 121 -0.95 24.68 -12.08
N ARG A 122 -2.10 25.35 -12.01
CA ARG A 122 -2.30 26.51 -11.11
C ARG A 122 -2.11 26.16 -9.64
N ARG A 123 -2.59 24.99 -9.20
CA ARG A 123 -2.35 24.52 -7.83
C ARG A 123 -0.88 24.30 -7.54
N ALA A 124 -0.13 23.73 -8.49
CA ALA A 124 1.31 23.51 -8.34
C ALA A 124 2.10 24.82 -8.30
N GLU A 125 1.74 25.81 -9.14
CA GLU A 125 2.30 27.16 -9.12
C GLU A 125 2.04 27.85 -7.77
N ASN A 126 0.80 27.78 -7.26
CA ASN A 126 0.44 28.36 -5.96
C ASN A 126 1.10 27.67 -4.77
N GLN A 127 1.52 26.41 -4.93
CA GLN A 127 2.28 25.64 -3.92
C GLN A 127 3.80 25.79 -4.09
N GLY A 128 4.26 26.71 -4.95
CA GLY A 128 5.67 27.06 -5.12
C GLY A 128 6.47 26.10 -6.00
N GLY A 129 5.83 25.30 -6.86
CA GLY A 129 6.50 24.39 -7.82
C GLY A 129 7.23 23.20 -7.17
N VAL A 130 7.27 23.14 -5.84
CA VAL A 130 7.82 22.01 -5.10
C VAL A 130 6.69 21.00 -4.92
N VAL A 131 6.46 20.18 -5.95
CA VAL A 131 6.01 18.81 -5.67
C VAL A 131 7.14 18.25 -4.81
N LYS A 132 6.95 18.22 -3.48
CA LYS A 132 7.92 17.63 -2.56
C LYS A 132 8.20 16.26 -3.16
N SER A 133 9.40 16.04 -3.71
CA SER A 133 9.80 14.69 -4.07
C SER A 133 9.55 13.93 -2.78
N ILE A 134 8.62 12.97 -2.79
CA ILE A 134 8.39 12.10 -1.63
C ILE A 134 9.80 11.66 -1.28
N SER A 135 10.35 12.19 -0.17
CA SER A 135 11.70 11.89 0.21
C SER A 135 11.70 10.39 0.24
N GLN A 136 12.48 9.75 -0.65
CA GLN A 136 12.65 8.32 -0.63
C GLN A 136 13.35 8.05 0.69
N LYS A 137 12.59 8.02 1.79
CA LYS A 137 13.03 7.46 3.04
C LYS A 137 13.55 6.09 2.63
N ASN A 138 14.84 5.87 2.83
CA ASN A 138 15.47 4.60 2.51
C ASN A 138 14.56 3.50 3.03
N LYS A 139 14.02 2.70 2.12
CA LYS A 139 13.07 1.65 2.47
C LYS A 139 13.76 0.74 3.49
N PRO A 140 13.07 0.36 4.57
CA PRO A 140 13.71 -0.40 5.63
C PRO A 140 14.25 -1.71 5.08
N GLY A 141 15.46 -2.04 5.53
CA GLY A 141 16.17 -3.24 5.09
C GLY A 141 15.58 -4.51 5.71
N LYS A 142 15.90 -5.67 5.13
CA LYS A 142 15.50 -7.00 5.63
C LYS A 142 15.74 -7.18 7.13
N ARG A 143 16.88 -6.70 7.64
CA ARG A 143 17.24 -6.80 9.06
C ARG A 143 16.33 -5.97 9.96
N GLU A 144 15.96 -4.77 9.54
CA GLU A 144 15.09 -3.87 10.29
C GLU A 144 13.67 -4.40 10.34
N VAL A 145 13.16 -4.90 9.20
CA VAL A 145 11.84 -5.54 9.13
C VAL A 145 11.77 -6.76 10.06
N MET A 146 12.78 -7.63 10.04
CA MET A 146 12.81 -8.81 10.92
C MET A 146 12.90 -8.43 12.40
N LYS A 147 13.63 -7.36 12.74
CA LYS A 147 13.70 -6.85 14.11
C LYS A 147 12.32 -6.35 14.58
N ALA A 148 11.68 -5.47 13.81
CA ALA A 148 10.35 -4.97 14.13
C ALA A 148 9.31 -6.10 14.23
N ALA A 149 9.40 -7.09 13.34
CA ALA A 149 8.52 -8.26 13.39
C ALA A 149 8.71 -9.09 14.65
N ALA A 150 9.95 -9.32 15.09
CA ALA A 150 10.20 -10.02 16.35
C ALA A 150 9.58 -9.27 17.55
N GLU A 151 9.67 -7.95 17.57
CA GLU A 151 9.08 -7.12 18.64
C GLU A 151 7.54 -7.17 18.64
N VAL A 152 6.89 -7.19 17.47
CA VAL A 152 5.42 -7.27 17.35
C VAL A 152 4.90 -8.66 17.69
N LEU A 153 5.63 -9.71 17.30
CA LEU A 153 5.26 -11.10 17.56
C LEU A 153 5.59 -11.56 18.98
N SER A 154 6.37 -10.78 19.73
CA SER A 154 6.69 -11.10 21.12
C SER A 154 5.45 -10.97 22.01
N PRO A 155 5.17 -11.93 22.90
CA PRO A 155 3.95 -11.97 23.72
C PRO A 155 3.79 -10.77 24.68
N ALA A 156 4.83 -9.95 24.85
CA ALA A 156 4.79 -8.73 25.67
C ALA A 156 4.04 -7.55 25.02
N SER A 157 3.77 -7.58 23.71
CA SER A 157 3.15 -6.44 23.00
C SER A 157 1.62 -6.49 22.94
N SER A 158 0.97 -7.50 23.52
CA SER A 158 -0.49 -7.74 23.39
C SER A 158 -1.32 -7.27 24.61
N VAL A 159 -0.75 -6.45 25.50
CA VAL A 159 -1.47 -5.88 26.65
C VAL A 159 -1.21 -4.38 26.71
N ALA A 160 -2.06 -3.61 26.03
CA ALA A 160 -2.31 -2.19 26.27
C ALA A 160 -3.71 -1.85 25.78
#